data_AF-A0A973JGD2-F1
#
_entry.id   AF-A0A973JGD2-F1
#
_cell.length_a   1.000
_cell.length_b   1.000
_cell.length_c   1.000
_cell.angle_alpha   90.00
_cell.angle_beta   90.00
_cell.angle_gamma   90.00
#
_symmetry.space_group_name_H-M   'P 1'
#
loop_
_entity.id
_entity.type
_entity.pdbx_description
1 polymer ?
#
loop_
_entity_poly.entity_id
_entity_poly.type
_entity_poly.pdbx_seq_one_letter_code
_entity_poly.pdbx_strand_id
1 'polypeptide(L)'
;MHILDELAWRGLIAQTTDERELREALDGGPVTLYCGFDPTAPSLHIGNLVQILTVRRLQDAGHRPLALVGGATGLIGDPKMTQERTMNAPDVVAGWVERIRKQIEPLLRFDGPAPATMVNNLDWTAPLSAIDF
;
A
#
# COMPACT_ATOMS: atom_id res chain seq x y z
N MET A 1 -22.05 1.26 -11.99
CA MET A 1 -21.61 2.43 -11.21
C MET A 1 -20.10 2.48 -11.33
N HIS A 2 -19.53 3.64 -11.67
CA HIS A 2 -18.08 3.75 -11.81
C HIS A 2 -17.43 3.65 -10.41
N ILE A 3 -16.24 3.05 -10.31
CA ILE A 3 -15.59 2.82 -9.01
C ILE A 3 -15.33 4.14 -8.25
N LEU A 4 -14.96 5.21 -8.96
CA LEU A 4 -14.79 6.53 -8.33
C LEU A 4 -16.10 7.08 -7.75
N ASP A 5 -17.26 6.82 -8.38
CA ASP A 5 -18.54 7.27 -7.85
C ASP A 5 -18.87 6.55 -6.54
N GLU A 6 -18.56 5.25 -6.48
CA GLU A 6 -18.71 4.46 -5.25
C GLU A 6 -17.81 5.00 -4.13
N LEU A 7 -16.53 5.25 -4.44
CA LEU A 7 -15.57 5.75 -3.46
C LEU A 7 -15.96 7.14 -2.96
N ALA A 8 -16.40 8.03 -3.85
CA ALA A 8 -16.90 9.36 -3.51
C ALA A 8 -18.14 9.26 -2.61
N TRP A 9 -19.13 8.44 -2.99
CA TRP A 9 -20.35 8.23 -2.22
C TRP A 9 -20.06 7.68 -0.80
N ARG A 10 -19.04 6.82 -0.67
CA ARG A 10 -18.59 6.29 0.63
C ARG A 10 -17.74 7.28 1.44
N GLY A 11 -17.42 8.45 0.90
CA GLY A 11 -16.52 9.42 1.54
C GLY A 11 -15.06 8.94 1.61
N LEU A 12 -14.62 8.09 0.68
CA LEU A 12 -13.28 7.51 0.64
C LEU A 12 -12.29 8.30 -0.24
N ILE A 13 -12.76 9.38 -0.89
CA ILE A 13 -11.91 10.31 -1.64
C ILE A 13 -11.78 11.58 -0.80
N ALA A 14 -10.60 11.79 -0.23
CA ALA A 14 -10.25 13.06 0.41
C ALA A 14 -9.69 14.05 -0.61
N GLN A 15 -8.75 13.60 -1.43
CA GLN A 15 -8.09 14.38 -2.49
C GLN A 15 -7.70 13.44 -3.64
N THR A 16 -7.63 13.98 -4.84
CA THR A 16 -7.11 13.31 -6.05
C THR A 16 -6.36 14.34 -6.89
N THR A 17 -5.39 13.91 -7.71
CA THR A 17 -4.58 14.80 -8.56
C THR A 17 -5.42 15.43 -9.66
N ASP A 18 -6.07 14.60 -10.49
CA ASP A 18 -7.06 14.98 -11.50
C ASP A 18 -8.11 13.87 -11.56
N GLU A 19 -9.36 14.20 -11.18
CA GLU A 19 -10.44 13.21 -11.15
C GLU A 19 -10.86 12.75 -12.56
N ARG A 20 -10.82 13.66 -13.54
CA ARG A 20 -11.25 13.37 -14.92
C ARG A 20 -10.26 12.41 -15.58
N GLU A 21 -8.97 12.71 -15.49
CA GLU A 21 -7.93 11.84 -16.07
C GLU A 21 -7.87 10.48 -15.36
N LEU A 22 -8.05 10.46 -14.03
CA LEU A 22 -8.12 9.21 -13.28
C LEU A 22 -9.33 8.36 -13.74
N ARG A 23 -10.49 8.98 -13.96
CA ARG A 23 -11.67 8.30 -14.49
C ARG A 23 -11.41 7.70 -15.87
N GLU A 24 -10.89 8.50 -16.79
CA GLU A 24 -10.54 8.06 -18.15
C GLU A 24 -9.54 6.88 -18.13
N ALA A 25 -8.56 6.91 -17.23
CA ALA A 25 -7.60 5.82 -17.06
C ALA A 25 -8.25 4.53 -16.54
N LEU A 26 -9.17 4.63 -15.57
CA LEU A 26 -9.87 3.47 -15.00
C LEU A 26 -10.89 2.88 -15.99
N ASP A 27 -11.49 3.70 -16.85
CA ASP A 27 -12.37 3.26 -17.95
C ASP A 27 -11.58 2.61 -19.11
N GLY A 28 -10.32 2.99 -19.30
CA GLY A 28 -9.43 2.45 -20.34
C GLY A 28 -8.98 0.99 -20.13
N GLY A 29 -9.27 0.40 -18.96
CA GLY A 29 -8.99 -1.00 -18.64
C GLY A 29 -8.28 -1.19 -17.28
N PRO A 30 -7.73 -2.38 -17.02
CA PRO A 30 -7.03 -2.66 -15.77
C PRO A 30 -5.83 -1.74 -15.56
N VAL A 31 -5.85 -0.97 -14.48
CA VAL A 31 -4.75 -0.10 -14.04
C VAL A 31 -4.00 -0.81 -12.92
N THR A 32 -2.67 -0.65 -12.88
CA THR A 32 -1.87 -1.07 -11.73
C THR A 32 -1.79 0.08 -10.73
N LEU A 33 -2.13 -0.20 -9.47
CA LEU A 33 -2.07 0.76 -8.37
C LEU A 33 -1.22 0.21 -7.23
N TYR A 34 -0.75 1.05 -6.32
CA TYR A 34 -0.06 0.59 -5.11
C TYR A 34 -0.55 1.31 -3.86
N CYS A 35 -0.40 0.64 -2.71
CA CYS A 35 -0.56 1.25 -1.39
C CYS A 35 0.55 0.74 -0.47
N GLY A 36 1.22 1.67 0.21
CA GLY A 36 2.34 1.38 1.11
C GLY A 36 1.89 1.19 2.56
N PHE A 37 2.48 0.20 3.22
CA PHE A 37 2.26 -0.13 4.63
C PHE A 37 3.59 -0.26 5.35
N ASP A 38 3.91 0.71 6.19
CA ASP A 38 5.17 0.68 6.95
C ASP A 38 5.06 -0.19 8.20
N PRO A 39 6.03 -1.10 8.43
CA PRO A 39 6.13 -1.90 9.65
C PRO A 39 6.58 -1.02 10.82
N THR A 40 5.62 -0.38 11.47
CA THR A 40 5.84 0.47 12.66
C THR A 40 5.54 -0.26 13.98
N ALA A 41 4.90 -1.42 13.87
CA ALA A 41 4.45 -2.27 14.97
C ALA A 41 4.34 -3.72 14.45
N PRO A 42 4.30 -4.73 15.34
CA PRO A 42 4.17 -6.14 14.95
C PRO A 42 2.82 -6.52 14.33
N SER A 43 1.85 -5.59 14.28
CA SER A 43 0.52 -5.80 13.75
C SER A 43 -0.05 -4.50 13.19
N LEU A 44 -0.86 -4.61 12.14
CA LEU A 44 -1.76 -3.56 11.71
C LEU A 44 -2.88 -3.36 12.75
N HIS A 45 -3.52 -2.19 12.68
CA HIS A 45 -4.71 -1.86 13.48
C HIS A 45 -5.83 -1.34 12.58
N ILE A 46 -7.01 -1.06 13.15
CA ILE A 46 -8.19 -0.60 12.40
C ILE A 46 -7.94 0.61 11.50
N GLY A 47 -7.00 1.50 11.87
CA GLY A 47 -6.62 2.65 11.04
C GLY A 47 -6.06 2.29 9.66
N ASN A 48 -5.49 1.09 9.50
CA ASN A 48 -4.97 0.63 8.20
C ASN A 48 -6.06 0.01 7.32
N LEU A 49 -7.19 -0.42 7.91
CA LEU A 49 -8.23 -1.13 7.17
C LEU A 49 -8.89 -0.26 6.11
N VAL A 50 -9.00 1.06 6.33
CA VAL A 50 -9.58 1.98 5.32
C VAL A 50 -8.80 1.93 4.01
N GLN A 51 -7.46 1.93 4.10
CA GLN A 51 -6.59 1.84 2.92
C GLN A 51 -6.68 0.47 2.25
N ILE A 52 -6.59 -0.62 3.04
CA ILE A 52 -6.63 -1.98 2.50
C ILE A 52 -7.96 -2.28 1.82
N LEU A 53 -9.08 -1.89 2.44
CA LEU A 53 -10.41 -2.11 1.88
C LEU A 53 -10.64 -1.24 0.64
N THR A 54 -10.06 -0.04 0.56
CA THR A 54 -10.10 0.77 -0.65
C THR A 54 -9.33 0.10 -1.80
N VAL A 55 -8.13 -0.43 -1.53
CA VAL A 55 -7.36 -1.22 -2.49
C VAL A 55 -8.16 -2.44 -2.96
N ARG A 56 -8.83 -3.13 -2.02
CA ARG A 56 -9.70 -4.26 -2.35
C ARG A 56 -10.86 -3.86 -3.26
N ARG A 57 -11.50 -2.70 -3.04
CA ARG A 57 -12.58 -2.22 -3.93
C ARG A 57 -12.09 -1.95 -5.34
N LEU A 58 -10.91 -1.36 -5.49
CA LEU A 58 -10.27 -1.16 -6.79
C LEU A 58 -9.92 -2.51 -7.44
N GLN A 59 -9.50 -3.49 -6.66
CA GLN A 59 -9.33 -4.86 -7.14
C GLN A 59 -10.64 -5.53 -7.58
N ASP A 60 -11.72 -5.33 -6.85
CA ASP A 60 -13.06 -5.81 -7.20
C ASP A 60 -13.60 -5.14 -8.48
N ALA A 61 -13.18 -3.91 -8.77
CA ALA A 61 -13.42 -3.23 -10.03
C ALA A 61 -12.51 -3.68 -11.19
N GLY A 62 -11.59 -4.64 -10.95
CA GLY A 62 -10.75 -5.24 -11.99
C GLY A 62 -9.35 -4.63 -12.13
N HIS A 63 -8.92 -3.77 -11.20
CA HIS A 63 -7.60 -3.17 -11.21
C HIS A 63 -6.58 -4.02 -10.41
N ARG A 64 -5.28 -3.86 -10.68
CA ARG A 64 -4.22 -4.75 -10.19
C ARG A 64 -3.44 -4.09 -9.05
N PRO A 65 -3.65 -4.49 -7.79
CA PRO A 65 -3.01 -3.82 -6.66
C PRO A 65 -1.62 -4.40 -6.37
N LEU A 66 -0.69 -3.50 -6.06
CA LEU A 66 0.61 -3.78 -5.45
C LEU A 66 0.51 -3.40 -3.97
N ALA A 67 0.42 -4.40 -3.09
CA ALA A 67 0.46 -4.19 -1.65
C ALA A 67 1.93 -4.11 -1.20
N LEU A 68 2.40 -2.89 -0.99
CA LEU A 68 3.79 -2.61 -0.67
C LEU A 68 3.99 -2.63 0.84
N VAL A 69 4.81 -3.54 1.35
CA VAL A 69 5.24 -3.54 2.75
C VAL A 69 6.61 -2.88 2.83
N GLY A 70 6.71 -1.84 3.66
CA GLY A 70 7.87 -0.94 3.69
C GLY A 70 9.08 -1.49 4.44
N GLY A 71 9.77 -2.50 3.92
CA GLY A 71 10.97 -3.04 4.58
C GLY A 71 12.11 -2.03 4.69
N ALA A 72 12.30 -1.15 3.70
CA ALA A 72 13.28 -0.07 3.74
C ALA A 72 12.75 1.18 4.46
N THR A 73 11.54 1.62 4.11
CA THR A 73 10.91 2.80 4.75
C THR A 73 10.67 2.59 6.24
N GLY A 74 10.39 1.37 6.67
CA GLY A 74 10.29 1.00 8.08
C GLY A 74 11.61 1.09 8.87
N LEU A 75 12.76 1.03 8.20
CA LEU A 75 14.08 1.23 8.84
C LEU A 75 14.39 2.71 9.09
N ILE A 76 13.86 3.61 8.25
CA ILE A 76 14.03 5.06 8.39
C ILE A 76 12.94 5.64 9.29
N GLY A 77 11.68 5.31 8.97
CA GLY A 77 10.48 5.75 9.66
C GLY A 77 10.03 7.15 9.25
N ASP A 78 8.80 7.26 8.73
CA ASP A 78 8.22 8.57 8.40
C ASP A 78 8.18 9.53 9.60
N PRO A 79 8.63 10.78 9.45
CA PRO A 79 8.72 11.72 10.56
C PRO A 79 7.36 12.01 11.18
N LYS A 80 7.32 12.13 12.51
CA LYS A 80 6.14 12.63 13.22
C LYS A 80 6.34 14.11 13.54
N MET A 81 5.26 14.89 13.51
CA MET A 81 5.32 16.33 13.83
C MET A 81 5.81 16.64 15.25
N THR A 82 5.66 15.70 16.18
CA THR A 82 5.84 15.94 17.62
C THR A 82 7.09 15.31 18.23
N GLN A 83 7.69 14.30 17.57
CA GLN A 83 8.84 13.59 18.10
C GLN A 83 9.56 12.82 16.99
N GLU A 84 10.88 12.70 17.11
CA GLU A 84 11.68 11.79 16.29
C GLU A 84 11.32 10.32 16.57
N ARG A 85 11.38 9.47 15.54
CA ARG A 85 11.12 8.04 15.70
C ARG A 85 12.38 7.33 16.20
N THR A 86 12.20 6.38 17.11
CA THR A 86 13.26 5.42 17.43
C THR A 86 13.46 4.48 16.25
N MET A 87 14.71 4.34 15.82
CA MET A 87 15.06 3.37 14.78
C MET A 87 15.00 1.95 15.34
N ASN A 88 14.31 1.06 14.63
CA ASN A 88 14.22 -0.36 14.98
C ASN A 88 15.38 -1.12 14.34
N ALA A 89 15.80 -2.20 14.98
CA ALA A 89 16.82 -3.08 14.41
C ALA A 89 16.29 -3.78 13.13
N PRO A 90 17.16 -4.06 12.14
CA PRO A 90 16.72 -4.65 10.86
C PRO A 90 16.00 -6.00 10.98
N ASP A 91 16.40 -6.84 11.92
CA ASP A 91 15.78 -8.13 12.22
C ASP A 91 14.36 -7.97 12.78
N VAL A 92 14.14 -6.96 13.63
CA VAL A 92 12.82 -6.60 14.15
C VAL A 92 11.91 -6.16 13.01
N VAL A 93 12.39 -5.26 12.15
CA VAL A 93 11.63 -4.78 10.99
C VAL A 93 11.31 -5.91 10.03
N ALA A 94 12.25 -6.80 9.72
CA ALA A 94 12.02 -7.98 8.89
C ALA A 94 10.93 -8.89 9.49
N GLY A 95 10.95 -9.12 10.81
CA GLY A 95 9.91 -9.88 11.50
C GLY A 95 8.52 -9.22 11.42
N TRP A 96 8.45 -7.89 11.44
CA TRP A 96 7.20 -7.14 11.28
C TRP A 96 6.68 -7.14 9.85
N VAL A 97 7.58 -7.03 8.85
CA VAL A 97 7.24 -7.14 7.43
C VAL A 97 6.47 -8.43 7.17
N GLU A 98 6.99 -9.56 7.65
CA GLU A 98 6.35 -10.87 7.47
C GLU A 98 4.99 -10.98 8.15
N ARG A 99 4.84 -10.39 9.35
CA ARG A 99 3.56 -10.38 10.07
C ARG A 99 2.52 -9.53 9.36
N ILE A 100 2.89 -8.34 8.90
CA ILE A 100 2.01 -7.43 8.18
C ILE A 100 1.60 -8.03 6.84
N ARG A 101 2.53 -8.65 6.11
CA ARG A 101 2.24 -9.38 4.88
C ARG A 101 1.13 -10.42 5.09
N LYS A 102 1.25 -11.26 6.12
CA LYS A 102 0.24 -12.27 6.50
C LYS A 102 -1.11 -11.69 6.93
N GLN A 103 -1.16 -10.43 7.36
CA GLN A 103 -2.42 -9.76 7.70
C GLN A 103 -3.11 -9.14 6.48
N ILE A 104 -2.33 -8.70 5.48
CA ILE A 104 -2.85 -8.12 4.23
C ILE A 104 -3.32 -9.23 3.27
N GLU A 105 -2.58 -10.34 3.19
CA GLU A 105 -2.85 -11.44 2.26
C GLU A 105 -4.32 -11.92 2.26
N PRO A 106 -4.98 -12.14 3.42
CA PRO A 106 -6.38 -12.59 3.43
C PRO A 106 -7.39 -11.56 2.91
N LEU A 107 -7.00 -10.29 2.77
CA LEU A 107 -7.89 -9.18 2.39
C LEU A 107 -7.88 -8.90 0.88
N LEU A 108 -6.97 -9.51 0.13
CA LEU A 108 -6.80 -9.33 -1.33
C LEU A 108 -6.90 -10.68 -2.05
N ARG A 109 -7.22 -10.67 -3.35
CA ARG A 109 -7.13 -11.86 -4.22
C ARG A 109 -5.75 -11.94 -4.86
N PHE A 110 -5.10 -13.10 -4.85
CA PHE A 110 -3.80 -13.32 -5.51
C PHE A 110 -3.90 -14.16 -6.78
N ASP A 111 -5.13 -14.39 -7.23
CA ASP A 111 -5.50 -15.14 -8.42
C ASP A 111 -6.52 -14.36 -9.27
N GLY A 112 -6.91 -14.96 -10.40
CA GLY A 112 -7.91 -14.40 -11.30
C GLY A 112 -7.38 -13.28 -12.21
N PRO A 113 -8.27 -12.47 -12.80
CA PRO A 113 -7.92 -11.52 -13.86
C PRO A 113 -7.19 -10.26 -13.37
N ALA A 114 -7.29 -9.97 -12.07
CA ALA A 114 -6.70 -8.80 -11.43
C ALA A 114 -5.99 -9.19 -10.12
N PRO A 115 -4.95 -10.05 -10.18
CA PRO A 115 -4.28 -10.56 -9.00
C PRO A 115 -3.51 -9.44 -8.30
N ALA A 116 -3.55 -9.44 -6.97
CA ALA A 116 -2.68 -8.62 -6.16
C ALA A 116 -1.24 -9.15 -6.20
N THR A 117 -0.28 -8.25 -5.96
CA THR A 117 1.12 -8.63 -5.75
C THR A 117 1.60 -8.02 -4.43
N MET A 118 2.17 -8.85 -3.55
CA MET A 118 2.92 -8.34 -2.40
C MET A 118 4.30 -7.89 -2.87
N VAL A 119 4.70 -6.67 -2.55
CA VAL A 119 6.03 -6.14 -2.89
C VAL A 119 6.72 -5.57 -1.65
N ASN A 120 8.05 -5.60 -1.61
CA ASN A 120 8.83 -5.02 -0.52
C ASN A 120 9.83 -4.00 -1.09
N ASN A 121 9.78 -2.77 -0.60
CA ASN A 121 10.69 -1.74 -1.10
C ASN A 121 12.16 -1.95 -0.70
N LEU A 122 12.43 -2.86 0.23
CA LEU A 122 13.79 -3.28 0.53
C LEU A 122 14.46 -3.97 -0.67
N ASP A 123 13.69 -4.63 -1.55
CA ASP A 123 14.21 -5.39 -2.68
C ASP A 123 14.99 -4.52 -3.67
N TRP A 124 14.59 -3.25 -3.83
CA TRP A 124 15.28 -2.29 -4.69
C TRP A 124 16.08 -1.24 -3.92
N THR A 125 15.78 -0.98 -2.65
CA THR A 125 16.54 0.01 -1.86
C THR A 125 17.81 -0.57 -1.25
N ALA A 126 17.83 -1.81 -0.79
CA ALA A 126 19.02 -2.43 -0.19
C ALA A 126 20.26 -2.48 -1.11
N PRO A 127 20.14 -2.72 -2.44
CA PRO A 127 21.31 -2.72 -3.32
C PRO A 127 21.80 -1.33 -3.72
N LEU A 128 21.04 -0.25 -3.45
CA LEU A 128 21.45 1.11 -3.80
C LEU A 128 22.54 1.59 -2.83
N SER A 129 23.66 2.05 -3.38
CA SER A 129 24.66 2.76 -2.57
C SER A 129 24.15 4.16 -2.23
N ALA A 130 24.68 4.76 -1.16
CA ALA A 130 24.37 6.15 -0.82
C ALA A 130 24.82 7.17 -1.89
N ILE A 131 25.67 6.78 -2.85
CA ILE A 131 26.09 7.63 -3.96
C ILE A 131 25.12 7.53 -5.13
N ASP A 132 24.52 6.35 -5.33
CA ASP A 132 23.58 6.09 -6.43
C ASP A 132 22.15 6.56 -6.11
N PHE A 133 21.81 6.73 -4.83
CA PHE A 133 20.54 7.26 -4.35
C PHE A 133 20.45 8.78 -4.53
#